data_AF-A0A4R8XCD9-F1
#
_entry.id   AF-A0A4R8XCD9-F1
#
_cell.length_a   1.000
_cell.length_b   1.000
_cell.length_c   1.000
_cell.angle_alpha   90.00
_cell.angle_beta   90.00
_cell.angle_gamma   90.00
#
_symmetry.space_group_name_H-M   'P 1'
#
loop_
_entity.id
_entity.type
_entity.pdbx_description
1 polymer ?
#
loop_
_entity_poly.entity_id
_entity_poly.type
_entity_poly.pdbx_seq_one_letter_code
_entity_poly.pdbx_strand_id
1 'polypeptide(L)'
;MASLTEILILHGLLPIEELDHLMAGDPADESAVRALVAKGVITEVQFAKARAQQANLPFVELIDYPVDRLAVALVPVAVCKRHEVLPIAVDNGRLILAMVDPGNVFAVDDVREASRMRVTQVVAERSDLLAAITRYHRADDELSDLTSTLEEENAATESSSFGVSDSIDDDAPIVRFVNLLVSQAIQDLASDIHIEPGEHSLRVRYRIDGVLHEMQTAPKSIQNGVISRLKIMSDIDIAERRKPQDGRMTVRHAGRQIDLRVATLPTVWGEKVVMRILDNSNTTLDVRALALLEHNFEAYKTSYSKPYGMILITGPTGSGKSTTLYTTLGAVARPEINVITVEDPVEYRMAGINQVQVNPKAGLTFASALRSILRSDPDVVLLGEIRDHETAQIAIEASLTGHLVLSTLHTNDAPSAITRLTEMGIEPFLVGSALDCVVAQRLARRLCDKCKTPSVLTVDYLTRLRFAFDPERPLPTIFEAVGCTQCSKTGYRGRIAVHEVMTVTEEIERLAVARASSAEIGRVAREQGMITLREDGWAKAQMGLTSIEEILRVVA
;
A
#
# COMPACT_ATOMS: atom_id res chain seq x y z
N MET A 1 42.33 -13.51 24.42
CA MET A 1 41.06 -13.67 23.68
C MET A 1 40.89 -15.15 23.45
N ALA A 2 39.69 -15.70 23.64
CA ALA A 2 39.43 -17.09 23.28
C ALA A 2 39.65 -17.28 21.77
N SER A 3 40.18 -18.43 21.36
CA SER A 3 40.34 -18.77 19.94
C SER A 3 38.97 -19.02 19.29
N LEU A 4 38.89 -18.95 17.95
CA LEU A 4 37.63 -19.26 17.25
C LEU A 4 37.22 -20.70 17.53
N THR A 5 38.19 -21.61 17.54
CA THR A 5 38.01 -23.03 17.86
C THR A 5 37.46 -23.24 19.27
N GLU A 6 38.01 -22.55 20.28
CA GLU A 6 37.50 -22.59 21.66
C GLU A 6 36.05 -22.11 21.75
N ILE A 7 35.71 -21.01 21.06
CA ILE A 7 34.35 -20.46 21.05
C ILE A 7 33.38 -21.45 20.41
N LEU A 8 33.77 -22.13 19.33
CA LEU A 8 32.94 -23.11 18.65
C LEU A 8 32.71 -24.37 19.49
N ILE A 9 33.73 -24.85 20.21
CA ILE A 9 33.63 -25.97 21.15
C ILE A 9 32.69 -25.62 22.32
N LEU A 10 32.81 -24.42 22.90
CA LEU A 10 31.95 -23.96 24.00
C LEU A 10 30.46 -23.90 23.62
N HIS A 11 30.14 -23.69 22.35
CA HIS A 11 28.76 -23.73 21.84
C HIS A 11 28.30 -25.14 21.42
N GLY A 12 29.13 -26.17 21.63
CA GLY A 12 28.83 -27.56 21.26
C GLY A 12 28.85 -27.80 19.74
N LEU A 13 29.52 -26.93 18.97
CA LEU A 13 29.61 -27.02 17.51
C LEU A 13 30.81 -27.83 17.03
N LEU A 14 31.79 -28.07 17.91
CA LEU A 14 32.95 -28.92 17.65
C LEU A 14 33.23 -29.86 18.85
N PRO A 15 33.75 -31.08 18.59
CA PRO A 15 34.23 -31.98 19.64
C PRO A 15 35.42 -31.36 20.40
N ILE A 16 35.58 -31.71 21.67
CA ILE A 16 36.68 -31.20 22.50
C ILE A 16 38.05 -31.72 22.02
N GLU A 17 38.06 -32.85 21.32
CA GLU A 17 39.25 -33.47 20.72
C GLU A 17 39.86 -32.61 19.60
N GLU A 18 39.09 -31.69 19.00
CA GLU A 18 39.59 -30.74 18.00
C GLU A 18 40.43 -29.60 18.63
N LEU A 19 40.38 -29.44 19.96
CA LEU A 19 41.17 -28.43 20.69
C LEU A 19 42.68 -28.76 20.68
N ASP A 20 43.03 -30.05 20.64
CA ASP A 20 44.42 -30.51 20.68
C ASP A 20 45.21 -30.18 19.39
N HIS A 21 44.50 -29.79 18.32
CA HIS A 21 45.08 -29.53 17.01
C HIS A 21 45.57 -28.08 16.80
N LEU A 22 45.31 -27.13 17.73
CA LEU A 22 45.58 -25.70 17.50
C LEU A 22 46.14 -24.96 18.72
N MET A 23 47.23 -24.20 18.52
CA MET A 23 47.75 -23.24 19.49
C MET A 23 46.94 -21.94 19.44
N ALA A 24 46.52 -21.42 20.60
CA ALA A 24 45.68 -20.24 20.70
C ALA A 24 46.31 -18.98 20.06
N GLY A 25 45.59 -18.37 19.10
CA GLY A 25 45.88 -17.02 18.59
C GLY A 25 46.74 -16.92 17.32
N ASP A 26 46.98 -18.02 16.60
CA ASP A 26 47.72 -18.03 15.33
C ASP A 26 46.77 -17.78 14.13
N PRO A 27 47.14 -17.05 13.06
CA PRO A 27 46.42 -17.07 11.76
C PRO A 27 46.10 -18.48 11.22
N ALA A 28 46.77 -19.52 11.74
CA ALA A 28 46.39 -20.92 11.55
C ALA A 28 44.99 -21.29 12.08
N ASP A 29 44.49 -20.65 13.14
CA ASP A 29 43.17 -20.92 13.77
C ASP A 29 42.01 -20.52 12.84
N GLU A 30 42.04 -19.31 12.26
CA GLU A 30 41.00 -18.90 11.30
C GLU A 30 41.06 -19.73 10.01
N SER A 31 42.26 -20.07 9.53
CA SER A 31 42.44 -20.93 8.36
C SER A 31 41.85 -22.34 8.58
N ALA A 32 42.08 -22.91 9.76
CA ALA A 32 41.53 -24.20 10.15
C ALA A 32 40.00 -24.17 10.25
N VAL A 33 39.42 -23.15 10.90
CA VAL A 33 37.96 -23.00 10.99
C VAL A 33 37.33 -22.78 9.60
N ARG A 34 37.95 -22.01 8.71
CA ARG A 34 37.49 -21.89 7.31
C ARG A 34 37.55 -23.21 6.55
N ALA A 35 38.54 -24.06 6.80
CA ALA A 35 38.59 -25.40 6.21
C ALA A 35 37.45 -26.30 6.72
N LEU A 36 37.00 -26.12 7.96
CA LEU A 36 35.84 -26.81 8.52
C LEU A 36 34.51 -26.32 7.90
N VAL A 37 34.40 -25.01 7.65
CA VAL A 37 33.26 -24.44 6.90
C VAL A 37 33.22 -24.99 5.47
N ALA A 38 34.36 -25.06 4.78
CA ALA A 38 34.45 -25.63 3.43
C ALA A 38 34.09 -27.13 3.37
N LYS A 39 34.32 -27.86 4.46
CA LYS A 39 33.93 -29.27 4.62
C LYS A 39 32.48 -29.46 5.08
N GLY A 40 31.74 -28.38 5.36
CA GLY A 40 30.35 -28.40 5.81
C GLY A 40 30.15 -28.83 7.26
N VAL A 41 31.22 -28.84 8.07
CA VAL A 41 31.16 -29.20 9.50
C VAL A 41 30.54 -28.07 10.32
N ILE A 42 30.77 -26.82 9.91
CA ILE A 42 30.26 -25.60 10.53
C ILE A 42 29.63 -24.72 9.45
N THR A 43 28.51 -24.05 9.76
CA THR A 43 27.86 -23.13 8.83
C THR A 43 28.52 -21.75 8.83
N GLU A 44 28.40 -21.01 7.73
CA GLU A 44 28.89 -19.61 7.63
C GLU A 44 28.32 -18.71 8.73
N VAL A 45 27.06 -18.95 9.15
CA VAL A 45 26.41 -18.21 10.25
C VAL A 45 27.07 -18.53 11.58
N GLN A 46 27.37 -19.80 11.86
CA GLN A 46 28.05 -20.21 13.09
C GLN A 46 29.47 -19.63 13.16
N PHE A 47 30.18 -19.60 12.03
CA PHE A 47 31.48 -18.99 11.92
C PHE A 47 31.44 -17.47 12.17
N ALA A 48 30.49 -16.76 11.57
CA ALA A 48 30.32 -15.32 11.76
C ALA A 48 29.95 -14.96 13.22
N LYS A 49 29.11 -15.77 13.89
CA LYS A 49 28.79 -15.63 15.32
C LYS A 49 30.03 -15.82 16.22
N ALA A 50 30.84 -16.83 15.94
CA ALA A 50 32.08 -17.06 16.68
C ALA A 50 33.08 -15.90 16.51
N ARG A 51 33.19 -15.34 15.30
CA ARG A 51 34.03 -14.16 15.02
C ARG A 51 33.54 -12.90 15.74
N ALA A 52 32.23 -12.68 15.78
CA ALA A 52 31.63 -11.57 16.52
C ALA A 52 32.00 -11.64 18.01
N GLN A 53 31.89 -12.83 18.62
CA GLN A 53 32.22 -13.06 20.01
C GLN A 53 33.72 -12.91 20.30
N GLN A 54 34.59 -13.41 19.42
CA GLN A 54 36.03 -13.23 19.55
C GLN A 54 36.43 -11.75 19.58
N ALA A 55 35.82 -10.95 18.70
CA ALA A 55 36.05 -9.51 18.59
C ALA A 55 35.30 -8.70 19.67
N ASN A 56 34.48 -9.34 20.51
CA ASN A 56 33.57 -8.69 21.45
C ASN A 56 32.64 -7.65 20.78
N LEU A 57 32.12 -8.02 19.60
CA LEU A 57 31.20 -7.22 18.79
C LEU A 57 29.84 -7.91 18.67
N PRO A 58 28.75 -7.13 18.46
CA PRO A 58 27.45 -7.70 18.16
C PRO A 58 27.45 -8.43 16.81
N PHE A 59 26.73 -9.55 16.73
CA PHE A 59 26.38 -10.20 15.47
C PHE A 59 25.00 -9.74 14.99
N VAL A 60 24.85 -9.54 13.68
CA VAL A 60 23.60 -9.12 13.06
C VAL A 60 23.22 -10.04 11.88
N GLU A 61 21.96 -10.47 11.86
CA GLU A 61 21.36 -11.16 10.70
C GLU A 61 20.65 -10.09 9.84
N LEU A 62 21.27 -9.71 8.73
CA LEU A 62 20.83 -8.62 7.85
C LEU A 62 19.54 -8.95 7.11
N ILE A 63 19.22 -10.24 6.95
CA ILE A 63 17.95 -10.68 6.38
C ILE A 63 16.74 -10.16 7.17
N ASP A 64 16.88 -10.07 8.49
CA ASP A 64 15.84 -9.62 9.43
C ASP A 64 16.15 -8.25 10.07
N TYR A 65 17.34 -7.70 9.81
CA TYR A 65 17.74 -6.41 10.35
C TYR A 65 17.15 -5.23 9.56
N PRO A 66 16.57 -4.22 10.23
CA PRO A 66 16.03 -3.03 9.56
C PRO A 66 17.17 -2.05 9.18
N VAL A 67 17.93 -2.39 8.14
CA VAL A 67 18.99 -1.54 7.56
C VAL A 67 18.39 -0.17 7.17
N ASP A 68 18.96 0.94 7.63
CA ASP A 68 18.57 2.31 7.30
C ASP A 68 19.20 2.78 5.97
N ARG A 69 18.36 3.07 4.97
CA ARG A 69 18.81 3.59 3.67
C ARG A 69 19.57 4.91 3.73
N LEU A 70 19.30 5.77 4.72
CA LEU A 70 20.09 7.00 4.89
C LEU A 70 21.50 6.67 5.36
N ALA A 71 21.65 5.69 6.25
CA ALA A 71 22.97 5.18 6.63
C ALA A 71 23.70 4.59 5.41
N VAL A 72 23.01 3.77 4.61
CA VAL A 72 23.55 3.19 3.37
C VAL A 72 24.06 4.28 2.41
N ALA A 73 23.31 5.37 2.25
CA ALA A 73 23.68 6.49 1.37
C ALA A 73 24.90 7.31 1.86
N LEU A 74 25.31 7.18 3.13
CA LEU A 74 26.48 7.88 3.67
C LEU A 74 27.80 7.29 3.16
N VAL A 75 27.78 6.08 2.60
CA VAL A 75 28.98 5.41 2.09
C VAL A 75 28.75 5.02 0.63
N PRO A 76 29.64 5.44 -0.29
CA PRO A 76 29.53 5.06 -1.70
C PRO A 76 29.54 3.54 -1.89
N VAL A 77 28.70 3.04 -2.81
CA VAL A 77 28.59 1.61 -3.13
C VAL A 77 29.93 0.97 -3.52
N ALA A 78 30.83 1.74 -4.16
CA ALA A 78 32.17 1.27 -4.52
C ALA A 78 33.00 0.91 -3.27
N VAL A 79 32.86 1.68 -2.19
CA VAL A 79 33.52 1.43 -0.90
C VAL A 79 32.88 0.22 -0.21
N CYS A 80 31.54 0.14 -0.19
CA CYS A 80 30.79 -0.99 0.35
C CYS A 80 31.15 -2.32 -0.32
N LYS A 81 31.25 -2.34 -1.66
CA LYS A 81 31.62 -3.53 -2.45
C LYS A 81 33.10 -3.89 -2.30
N ARG A 82 34.00 -2.89 -2.32
CA ARG A 82 35.45 -3.11 -2.21
C ARG A 82 35.83 -3.76 -0.89
N HIS A 83 35.19 -3.32 0.20
CA HIS A 83 35.55 -3.73 1.55
C HIS A 83 34.62 -4.78 2.17
N GLU A 84 33.59 -5.19 1.43
CA GLU A 84 32.52 -6.06 1.95
C GLU A 84 31.97 -5.51 3.27
N VAL A 85 31.45 -4.29 3.21
CA VAL A 85 30.83 -3.58 4.34
C VAL A 85 29.51 -2.94 3.93
N LEU A 86 28.59 -2.78 4.88
CA LEU A 86 27.31 -2.10 4.65
C LEU A 86 26.98 -1.24 5.86
N PRO A 87 26.74 0.08 5.70
CA PRO A 87 26.23 0.89 6.78
C PRO A 87 24.77 0.55 7.03
N ILE A 88 24.42 0.20 8.27
CA ILE A 88 23.09 -0.34 8.59
C ILE A 88 22.24 0.57 9.44
N ALA A 89 22.81 1.53 10.16
CA ALA A 89 22.06 2.50 10.96
C ALA A 89 22.94 3.69 11.35
N VAL A 90 22.31 4.78 11.75
CA VAL A 90 22.97 5.87 12.49
C VAL A 90 22.36 5.91 13.89
N ASP A 91 23.19 5.76 14.91
CA ASP A 91 22.78 5.85 16.31
C ASP A 91 23.65 6.86 17.07
N ASN A 92 23.03 7.83 17.75
CA ASN A 92 23.71 8.85 18.55
C ASN A 92 24.89 9.55 17.83
N GLY A 93 24.76 9.81 16.53
CA GLY A 93 25.81 10.43 15.71
C GLY A 93 26.96 9.49 15.33
N ARG A 94 26.79 8.18 15.49
CA ARG A 94 27.73 7.14 15.05
C ARG A 94 27.10 6.27 13.97
N LEU A 95 27.88 5.92 12.96
CA LEU A 95 27.49 5.01 11.89
C LEU A 95 27.70 3.56 12.34
N ILE A 96 26.64 2.77 12.37
CA ILE A 96 26.73 1.33 12.61
C ILE A 96 27.08 0.66 11.28
N LEU A 97 28.20 -0.05 11.23
CA LEU A 97 28.75 -0.67 10.03
C LEU A 97 28.75 -2.19 10.18
N ALA A 98 27.96 -2.87 9.36
CA ALA A 98 28.03 -4.32 9.21
C ALA A 98 29.22 -4.70 8.33
N MET A 99 29.99 -5.69 8.79
CA MET A 99 31.18 -6.15 8.07
C MET A 99 31.46 -7.63 8.32
N VAL A 100 32.08 -8.29 7.34
CA VAL A 100 32.45 -9.71 7.45
C VAL A 100 33.66 -9.90 8.36
N ASP A 101 34.66 -9.03 8.22
CA ASP A 101 35.92 -9.07 8.96
C ASP A 101 36.11 -7.77 9.76
N PRO A 102 35.81 -7.78 11.08
CA PRO A 102 36.00 -6.61 11.93
C PRO A 102 37.47 -6.23 12.13
N GLY A 103 38.43 -7.10 11.77
CA GLY A 103 39.86 -6.82 11.81
C GLY A 103 40.36 -5.93 10.67
N ASN A 104 39.54 -5.70 9.63
CA ASN A 104 39.90 -4.84 8.51
C ASN A 104 39.83 -3.35 8.89
N VAL A 105 40.92 -2.84 9.48
CA VAL A 105 41.03 -1.43 9.92
C VAL A 105 40.93 -0.45 8.75
N PHE A 106 41.46 -0.81 7.58
CA PHE A 106 41.38 0.03 6.37
C PHE A 106 39.93 0.24 5.91
N ALA A 107 39.09 -0.79 5.98
CA ALA A 107 37.67 -0.67 5.66
C ALA A 107 36.96 0.33 6.59
N VAL A 108 37.28 0.32 7.88
CA VAL A 108 36.69 1.23 8.87
C VAL A 108 37.12 2.67 8.61
N ASP A 109 38.39 2.90 8.32
CA ASP A 109 38.92 4.24 8.10
C ASP A 109 38.42 4.85 6.78
N ASP A 110 38.35 4.08 5.69
CA ASP A 110 37.75 4.52 4.42
C ASP A 110 36.26 4.88 4.60
N VAL A 111 35.53 4.09 5.39
CA VAL A 111 34.12 4.38 5.71
C VAL A 111 33.99 5.64 6.58
N ARG A 112 34.89 5.86 7.55
CA ARG A 112 34.91 7.10 8.36
C ARG A 112 35.17 8.33 7.49
N GLU A 113 36.09 8.23 6.54
CA GLU A 113 36.40 9.31 5.61
C GLU A 113 35.19 9.62 4.72
N ALA A 114 34.59 8.60 4.11
CA ALA A 114 33.44 8.74 3.23
C ALA A 114 32.20 9.32 3.95
N SER A 115 31.87 8.77 5.12
CA SER A 115 30.68 9.16 5.88
C SER A 115 30.87 10.41 6.74
N ARG A 116 32.12 10.81 7.03
CA ARG A 116 32.50 11.84 8.03
C ARG A 116 31.94 11.57 9.43
N MET A 117 31.68 10.31 9.76
CA MET A 117 31.10 9.89 11.04
C MET A 117 32.01 8.93 11.79
N ARG A 118 31.83 8.86 13.11
CA ARG A 118 32.45 7.80 13.92
C ARG A 118 31.74 6.47 13.64
N VAL A 119 32.51 5.42 13.42
CA VAL A 119 31.99 4.08 13.08
C VAL A 119 31.96 3.18 14.31
N THR A 120 30.86 2.44 14.46
CA THR A 120 30.69 1.31 15.40
C THR A 120 30.48 0.05 14.58
N GLN A 121 31.31 -0.97 14.80
CA GLN A 121 31.31 -2.18 13.98
C GLN A 121 30.32 -3.22 14.52
N VAL A 122 29.67 -3.95 13.61
CA VAL A 122 28.93 -5.18 13.90
C VAL A 122 29.29 -6.23 12.87
N VAL A 123 29.24 -7.51 13.25
CA VAL A 123 29.63 -8.62 12.36
C VAL A 123 28.40 -9.21 11.69
N ALA A 124 28.47 -9.41 10.38
CA ALA A 124 27.43 -10.06 9.59
C ALA A 124 28.00 -11.28 8.84
N GLU A 125 27.12 -12.20 8.47
CA GLU A 125 27.46 -13.33 7.61
C GLU A 125 27.68 -12.84 6.16
N ARG A 126 28.62 -13.46 5.44
CA ARG A 126 29.12 -12.94 4.15
C ARG A 126 28.06 -12.98 3.06
N SER A 127 27.32 -14.08 2.92
CA SER A 127 26.30 -14.20 1.88
C SER A 127 25.12 -13.26 2.15
N ASP A 128 24.70 -13.12 3.40
CA ASP A 128 23.68 -12.18 3.85
C ASP A 128 24.11 -10.72 3.62
N LEU A 129 25.36 -10.36 3.92
CA LEU A 129 25.91 -9.03 3.65
C LEU A 129 25.96 -8.71 2.15
N LEU A 130 26.44 -9.64 1.31
CA LEU A 130 26.49 -9.44 -0.15
C LEU A 130 25.09 -9.33 -0.76
N ALA A 131 24.14 -10.13 -0.27
CA ALA A 131 22.73 -10.05 -0.66
C ALA A 131 22.14 -8.70 -0.24
N ALA A 132 22.44 -8.21 0.96
CA ALA A 132 22.01 -6.91 1.46
C ALA A 132 22.60 -5.75 0.65
N ILE A 133 23.91 -5.75 0.37
CA ILE A 133 24.56 -4.75 -0.50
C ILE A 133 23.84 -4.72 -1.86
N THR A 134 23.58 -5.88 -2.46
CA THR A 134 22.86 -5.96 -3.74
C THR A 134 21.41 -5.48 -3.61
N ARG A 135 20.72 -5.76 -2.51
CA ARG A 135 19.31 -5.38 -2.30
C ARG A 135 19.13 -3.87 -2.13
N TYR A 136 20.02 -3.22 -1.38
CA TYR A 136 19.86 -1.82 -0.99
C TYR A 136 20.48 -0.82 -2.00
N HIS A 137 21.37 -1.29 -2.88
CA HIS A 137 22.05 -0.47 -3.90
C HIS A 137 21.63 -0.78 -5.35
N ARG A 138 20.46 -1.40 -5.60
CA ARG A 138 20.11 -1.86 -6.96
C ARG A 138 19.08 -1.01 -7.70
N ALA A 139 17.92 -0.70 -7.12
CA ALA A 139 16.90 0.04 -7.87
C ALA A 139 17.15 1.55 -7.92
N ASP A 140 17.51 2.16 -6.79
CA ASP A 140 17.73 3.61 -6.69
C ASP A 140 19.01 4.04 -7.42
N ASP A 141 20.07 3.23 -7.32
CA ASP A 141 21.33 3.45 -8.05
C ASP A 141 21.16 3.14 -9.54
N GLU A 142 20.48 2.05 -9.95
CA GLU A 142 20.21 1.82 -11.39
C GLU A 142 19.31 2.92 -12.01
N LEU A 143 18.31 3.43 -11.28
CA LEU A 143 17.47 4.55 -11.75
C LEU A 143 18.26 5.86 -11.80
N SER A 144 19.09 6.15 -10.78
CA SER A 144 19.94 7.34 -10.74
C SER A 144 21.02 7.28 -11.82
N ASP A 145 21.69 6.14 -11.96
CA ASP A 145 22.71 5.90 -12.98
C ASP A 145 22.09 6.00 -14.38
N LEU A 146 20.93 5.38 -14.61
CA LEU A 146 20.21 5.53 -15.88
C LEU A 146 19.84 6.98 -16.15
N THR A 147 19.42 7.71 -15.11
CA THR A 147 19.09 9.12 -15.22
C THR A 147 20.32 9.95 -15.61
N SER A 148 21.48 9.71 -14.99
CA SER A 148 22.73 10.36 -15.37
C SER A 148 23.20 9.98 -16.77
N THR A 149 23.10 8.70 -17.17
CA THR A 149 23.45 8.29 -18.54
C THR A 149 22.56 8.95 -19.58
N LEU A 150 21.27 9.13 -19.28
CA LEU A 150 20.33 9.83 -20.13
C LEU A 150 20.64 11.34 -20.22
N GLU A 151 21.20 11.96 -19.18
CA GLU A 151 21.68 13.34 -19.22
C GLU A 151 22.93 13.46 -20.10
N GLU A 152 23.88 12.53 -19.97
CA GLU A 152 25.13 12.49 -20.73
C GLU A 152 24.88 12.23 -22.24
N GLU A 153 24.02 11.27 -22.57
CA GLU A 153 23.64 10.97 -23.97
C GLU A 153 22.93 12.16 -24.63
N ASN A 154 22.03 12.84 -23.93
CA ASN A 154 21.36 14.02 -24.47
C ASN A 154 22.31 15.22 -24.64
N ALA A 155 23.24 15.43 -23.71
CA ALA A 155 24.25 16.49 -23.83
C ALA A 155 25.20 16.26 -25.02
N ALA A 156 25.51 15.00 -25.34
CA ALA A 156 26.29 14.65 -26.53
C ALA A 156 25.51 14.95 -27.82
N THR A 157 24.20 14.64 -27.87
CA THR A 157 23.35 14.86 -29.04
C THR A 157 23.07 16.34 -29.33
N GLU A 158 22.94 17.19 -28.30
CA GLU A 158 22.77 18.65 -28.48
C GLU A 158 24.01 19.35 -29.08
N SER A 159 25.20 18.76 -28.93
CA SER A 159 26.44 19.30 -29.51
C SER A 159 26.63 18.96 -31.01
N SER A 160 25.83 18.02 -31.55
CA SER A 160 25.82 17.62 -32.95
C SER A 160 24.54 18.09 -33.67
N SER A 161 24.40 19.40 -33.86
CA SER A 161 23.37 19.95 -34.74
C SER A 161 23.75 19.75 -36.21
N PHE A 162 23.26 18.67 -36.82
CA PHE A 162 22.60 18.58 -38.15
C PHE A 162 22.51 17.11 -38.58
N GLY A 163 21.35 16.50 -38.35
CA GLY A 163 21.03 15.16 -38.86
C GLY A 163 19.83 14.57 -38.17
N VAL A 164 18.68 14.54 -38.85
CA VAL A 164 17.53 13.72 -38.44
C VAL A 164 17.93 12.28 -38.69
N SER A 165 18.37 11.57 -37.65
CA SER A 165 18.47 10.12 -37.65
C SER A 165 17.30 9.54 -36.86
N ASP A 166 16.37 8.92 -37.58
CA ASP A 166 15.47 7.89 -37.05
C ASP A 166 16.32 6.67 -36.64
N SER A 167 17.04 6.78 -35.53
CA SER A 167 17.77 5.66 -34.94
C SER A 167 16.96 5.07 -33.80
N ILE A 168 16.51 3.85 -34.04
CA ILE A 168 15.70 2.99 -33.17
C ILE A 168 16.48 2.53 -31.91
N ASP A 169 17.73 2.97 -31.72
CA ASP A 169 18.63 2.58 -30.62
C ASP A 169 18.54 3.49 -29.37
N ASP A 170 18.06 4.75 -29.49
CA ASP A 170 17.90 5.69 -28.37
C ASP A 170 16.79 5.30 -27.38
N ASP A 171 15.93 4.36 -27.76
CA ASP A 171 14.82 3.91 -26.92
C ASP A 171 15.28 3.00 -25.76
N ALA A 172 16.45 2.35 -25.85
CA ALA A 172 16.84 1.33 -24.87
C ALA A 172 16.98 1.85 -23.41
N PRO A 173 17.59 3.02 -23.14
CA PRO A 173 17.66 3.58 -21.79
C PRO A 173 16.30 4.05 -21.28
N ILE A 174 15.47 4.67 -22.13
CA ILE A 174 14.12 5.14 -21.79
C ILE A 174 13.19 3.96 -21.49
N VAL A 175 13.26 2.90 -22.29
CA VAL A 175 12.52 1.65 -22.08
C VAL A 175 12.90 1.04 -20.73
N ARG A 176 14.20 0.98 -20.39
CA ARG A 176 14.67 0.48 -19.09
C ARG A 176 14.15 1.34 -17.94
N PHE A 177 14.26 2.66 -18.06
CA PHE A 177 13.75 3.61 -17.06
C PHE A 177 12.25 3.41 -16.78
N VAL A 178 11.43 3.34 -17.83
CA VAL A 178 9.98 3.11 -17.70
C VAL A 178 9.68 1.75 -17.06
N ASN A 179 10.38 0.69 -17.47
CA ASN A 179 10.18 -0.66 -16.91
C ASN A 179 10.55 -0.73 -15.42
N LEU A 180 11.66 -0.09 -15.03
CA LEU A 180 12.08 0.00 -13.63
C LEU A 180 11.09 0.82 -12.81
N LEU A 181 10.64 1.97 -13.32
CA LEU A 181 9.65 2.82 -12.66
C LEU A 181 8.34 2.06 -12.39
N VAL A 182 7.84 1.29 -13.36
CA VAL A 182 6.63 0.47 -13.16
C VAL A 182 6.89 -0.68 -12.20
N SER A 183 8.03 -1.36 -12.33
CA SER A 183 8.38 -2.49 -11.45
C SER A 183 8.56 -2.07 -9.99
N GLN A 184 9.21 -0.93 -9.75
CA GLN A 184 9.41 -0.36 -8.43
C GLN A 184 8.08 0.04 -7.79
N ALA A 185 7.19 0.69 -8.54
CA ALA A 185 5.86 1.04 -8.05
C ALA A 185 5.03 -0.19 -7.63
N ILE A 186 5.12 -1.29 -8.39
CA ILE A 186 4.47 -2.56 -8.04
C ILE A 186 5.09 -3.15 -6.77
N GLN A 187 6.42 -3.15 -6.68
CA GLN A 187 7.16 -3.67 -5.52
C GLN A 187 6.83 -2.89 -4.24
N ASP A 188 6.63 -1.58 -4.36
CA ASP A 188 6.26 -0.67 -3.27
C ASP A 188 4.75 -0.67 -2.95
N LEU A 189 3.96 -1.52 -3.64
CA LEU A 189 2.52 -1.63 -3.48
C LEU A 189 1.77 -0.30 -3.71
N ALA A 190 2.24 0.50 -4.68
CA ALA A 190 1.57 1.72 -5.07
C ALA A 190 0.22 1.44 -5.77
N SER A 191 -0.78 2.28 -5.54
CA SER A 191 -2.07 2.23 -6.25
C SER A 191 -2.03 3.00 -7.56
N ASP A 192 -1.26 4.08 -7.63
CA ASP A 192 -1.17 4.95 -8.80
C ASP A 192 0.28 5.44 -8.97
N ILE A 193 0.72 5.55 -10.22
CA ILE A 193 1.97 6.16 -10.61
C ILE A 193 1.66 7.47 -11.31
N HIS A 194 2.26 8.56 -10.86
CA HIS A 194 2.08 9.90 -11.40
C HIS A 194 3.39 10.38 -12.04
N ILE A 195 3.33 10.69 -13.33
CA ILE A 195 4.44 11.29 -14.08
C ILE A 195 4.00 12.68 -14.50
N GLU A 196 4.63 13.69 -13.91
CA GLU A 196 4.17 15.07 -13.95
C GLU A 196 5.26 15.98 -14.54
N PRO A 197 5.02 16.56 -15.73
CA PRO A 197 5.96 17.49 -16.33
C PRO A 197 5.98 18.81 -15.54
N GLY A 198 7.16 19.19 -15.05
CA GLY A 198 7.43 20.50 -14.46
C GLY A 198 8.15 21.43 -15.44
N GLU A 199 8.42 22.65 -15.01
CA GLU A 199 9.15 23.64 -15.81
C GLU A 199 10.58 23.19 -16.12
N HIS A 200 11.31 22.72 -15.11
CA HIS A 200 12.73 22.34 -15.22
C HIS A 200 13.01 20.84 -15.13
N SER A 201 12.06 20.04 -14.64
CA SER A 201 12.24 18.60 -14.43
C SER A 201 10.93 17.83 -14.59
N LEU A 202 11.05 16.53 -14.78
CA LEU A 202 9.95 15.58 -14.76
C LEU A 202 9.84 14.97 -13.35
N ARG A 203 8.71 15.19 -12.66
CA ARG A 203 8.49 14.62 -11.33
C ARG A 203 7.80 13.27 -11.42
N VAL A 204 8.31 12.29 -10.69
CA VAL A 204 7.68 10.97 -10.52
C VAL A 204 7.18 10.86 -9.08
N ARG A 205 5.90 10.53 -8.91
CA ARG A 205 5.29 10.32 -7.59
C ARG A 205 4.50 9.03 -7.57
N TYR A 206 4.56 8.28 -6.48
CA TYR A 206 3.72 7.10 -6.27
C TYR A 206 2.64 7.42 -5.25
N ARG A 207 1.42 6.92 -5.49
CA ARG A 207 0.39 6.89 -4.46
C ARG A 207 0.52 5.58 -3.69
N ILE A 208 1.04 5.65 -2.46
CA ILE A 208 1.20 4.50 -1.57
C ILE A 208 0.25 4.71 -0.39
N ASP A 209 -0.59 3.72 -0.10
CA ASP A 209 -1.61 3.79 0.96
C ASP A 209 -2.47 5.06 0.93
N GLY A 210 -2.75 5.57 -0.29
CA GLY A 210 -3.58 6.75 -0.53
C GLY A 210 -2.86 8.10 -0.50
N VAL A 211 -1.60 8.14 -0.05
CA VAL A 211 -0.78 9.36 0.04
C VAL A 211 0.21 9.42 -1.12
N LEU A 212 0.44 10.63 -1.66
CA LEU A 212 1.43 10.84 -2.71
C LEU A 212 2.81 11.00 -2.09
N HIS A 213 3.74 10.17 -2.55
CA HIS A 213 5.15 10.22 -2.18
C HIS A 213 5.97 10.61 -3.41
N GLU A 214 6.80 11.64 -3.26
CA GLU A 214 7.77 12.01 -4.29
C GLU A 214 8.91 10.99 -4.29
N MET A 215 9.22 10.49 -5.49
CA MET A 215 10.30 9.53 -5.71
C MET A 215 11.52 10.32 -6.21
N GLN A 216 12.20 9.83 -7.24
CA GLN A 216 13.25 10.59 -7.93
C GLN A 216 12.66 11.55 -8.98
N THR A 217 13.34 12.68 -9.17
CA THR A 217 13.09 13.58 -10.30
C THR A 217 13.92 13.15 -11.50
N ALA A 218 13.34 13.26 -12.69
CA ALA A 218 14.02 13.01 -13.95
C ALA A 218 14.29 14.32 -14.72
N PRO A 219 15.30 14.35 -15.60
CA PRO A 219 15.62 15.49 -16.46
C PRO A 219 14.46 15.84 -17.37
N LYS A 220 14.36 17.13 -17.72
CA LYS A 220 13.33 17.59 -18.66
C LYS A 220 13.48 16.99 -20.07
N SER A 221 14.71 16.71 -20.50
CA SER A 221 15.05 16.19 -21.83
C SER A 221 14.36 14.84 -22.12
N ILE A 222 14.31 13.94 -21.14
CA ILE A 222 13.75 12.59 -21.34
C ILE A 222 12.22 12.54 -21.35
N GLN A 223 11.56 13.66 -21.01
CA GLN A 223 10.11 13.74 -20.86
C GLN A 223 9.36 13.19 -22.07
N ASN A 224 9.73 13.62 -23.28
CA ASN A 224 9.00 13.24 -24.50
C ASN A 224 9.18 11.76 -24.82
N GLY A 225 10.35 11.19 -24.56
CA GLY A 225 10.59 9.76 -24.76
C GLY A 225 9.84 8.91 -23.74
N VAL A 226 9.83 9.31 -22.46
CA VAL A 226 9.05 8.62 -21.41
C VAL A 226 7.55 8.62 -21.74
N ILE A 227 6.99 9.78 -22.10
CA ILE A 227 5.56 9.89 -22.47
C ILE A 227 5.26 9.04 -23.70
N SER A 228 6.10 9.09 -24.74
CA SER A 228 5.89 8.32 -25.98
C SER A 228 5.96 6.82 -25.71
N ARG A 229 6.92 6.37 -24.90
CA ARG A 229 7.06 4.97 -24.51
C ARG A 229 5.82 4.45 -23.77
N LEU A 230 5.29 5.25 -22.84
CA LEU A 230 4.07 4.89 -22.11
C LEU A 230 2.84 4.85 -23.02
N LYS A 231 2.74 5.77 -23.98
CA LYS A 231 1.67 5.75 -24.99
C LYS A 231 1.74 4.51 -25.87
N ILE A 232 2.93 4.14 -26.35
CA ILE A 232 3.16 2.90 -27.12
C ILE A 232 2.73 1.68 -26.31
N MET A 233 3.16 1.57 -25.05
CA MET A 233 2.80 0.43 -24.19
C MET A 233 1.30 0.33 -23.92
N SER A 234 0.57 1.45 -24.04
CA SER A 234 -0.85 1.56 -23.67
C SER A 234 -1.81 1.66 -24.86
N ASP A 235 -1.29 1.49 -26.09
CA ASP A 235 -2.04 1.65 -27.35
C ASP A 235 -2.71 3.04 -27.49
N ILE A 236 -2.01 4.09 -27.07
CA ILE A 236 -2.45 5.49 -27.14
C ILE A 236 -1.78 6.19 -28.34
N ASP A 237 -2.51 7.08 -29.02
CA ASP A 237 -1.98 7.88 -30.13
C ASP A 237 -0.87 8.85 -29.64
N ILE A 238 0.35 8.61 -30.14
CA ILE A 238 1.57 9.34 -29.79
C ILE A 238 1.59 10.73 -30.44
N ALA A 239 1.00 10.87 -31.63
CA ALA A 239 0.98 12.11 -32.40
C ALA A 239 0.02 13.12 -31.77
N GLU A 240 -1.07 12.66 -31.16
CA GLU A 240 -1.99 13.53 -30.47
C GLU A 240 -1.54 13.83 -29.04
N ARG A 241 -1.42 15.12 -28.71
CA ARG A 241 -0.93 15.61 -27.41
C ARG A 241 -1.80 16.73 -26.81
N ARG A 242 -2.89 17.10 -27.49
CA ARG A 242 -3.72 18.28 -27.18
C ARG A 242 -5.05 17.93 -26.55
N LYS A 243 -5.43 16.65 -26.53
CA LYS A 243 -6.63 16.15 -25.84
C LYS A 243 -6.26 15.07 -24.81
N PRO A 244 -7.06 14.91 -23.74
CA PRO A 244 -6.93 13.76 -22.85
C PRO A 244 -7.09 12.44 -23.63
N GLN A 245 -6.36 11.42 -23.21
CA GLN A 245 -6.44 10.08 -23.79
C GLN A 245 -6.39 9.02 -22.70
N ASP A 246 -7.07 7.90 -22.94
CA ASP A 246 -7.10 6.75 -22.04
C ASP A 246 -6.57 5.53 -22.79
N GLY A 247 -5.82 4.68 -22.09
CA GLY A 247 -5.26 3.45 -22.59
C GLY A 247 -5.15 2.39 -21.50
N ARG A 248 -4.71 1.20 -21.89
CA ARG A 248 -4.48 0.09 -20.95
C ARG A 248 -3.20 -0.62 -21.36
N MET A 249 -2.43 -1.07 -20.38
CA MET A 249 -1.26 -1.90 -20.61
C MET A 249 -1.21 -3.04 -19.59
N THR A 250 -0.62 -4.16 -19.97
CA THR A 250 -0.40 -5.30 -19.09
C THR A 250 1.10 -5.51 -18.93
N VAL A 251 1.57 -5.64 -17.69
CA VAL A 251 2.98 -5.89 -17.37
C VAL A 251 3.13 -7.19 -16.60
N ARG A 252 4.29 -7.84 -16.75
CA ARG A 252 4.63 -9.05 -16.01
C ARG A 252 5.66 -8.74 -14.94
N HIS A 253 5.30 -8.95 -13.67
CA HIS A 253 6.19 -8.71 -12.53
C HIS A 253 6.16 -9.90 -11.57
N ALA A 254 7.33 -10.41 -11.17
CA ALA A 254 7.47 -11.59 -10.30
C ALA A 254 6.60 -12.80 -10.72
N GLY A 255 6.48 -13.04 -12.03
CA GLY A 255 5.68 -14.12 -12.59
C GLY A 255 4.17 -13.85 -12.71
N ARG A 256 3.66 -12.75 -12.15
CA ARG A 256 2.24 -12.34 -12.21
C ARG A 256 1.98 -11.38 -13.35
N GLN A 257 0.79 -11.41 -13.93
CA GLN A 257 0.30 -10.37 -14.85
C GLN A 257 -0.45 -9.31 -14.04
N ILE A 258 -0.12 -8.05 -14.29
CA ILE A 258 -0.72 -6.89 -13.62
C ILE A 258 -1.20 -5.95 -14.71
N ASP A 259 -2.45 -5.55 -14.64
CA ASP A 259 -3.05 -4.61 -15.59
C ASP A 259 -2.90 -3.19 -15.06
N LEU A 260 -2.64 -2.23 -15.96
CA LEU A 260 -2.60 -0.81 -15.63
C LEU A 260 -3.55 -0.05 -16.55
N ARG A 261 -4.34 0.84 -15.95
CA ARG A 261 -5.10 1.86 -16.71
C ARG A 261 -4.25 3.12 -16.80
N VAL A 262 -4.08 3.62 -18.01
CA VAL A 262 -3.22 4.77 -18.28
C VAL A 262 -4.08 5.91 -18.78
N ALA A 263 -3.92 7.09 -18.18
CA ALA A 263 -4.58 8.31 -18.63
C ALA A 263 -3.53 9.40 -18.87
N THR A 264 -3.64 10.08 -20.01
CA THR A 264 -2.82 11.26 -20.34
C THR A 264 -3.68 12.51 -20.30
N LEU A 265 -3.10 13.59 -19.76
CA LEU A 265 -3.75 14.89 -19.64
C LEU A 265 -2.77 15.98 -20.09
N PRO A 266 -3.09 16.78 -21.14
CA PRO A 266 -2.27 17.91 -21.53
C PRO A 266 -2.17 18.95 -20.40
N THR A 267 -0.96 19.41 -20.11
CA THR A 267 -0.68 20.49 -19.15
C THR A 267 0.26 21.52 -19.76
N VAL A 268 0.50 22.63 -19.07
CA VAL A 268 1.34 23.75 -19.54
C VAL A 268 2.74 23.28 -19.97
N TRP A 269 3.34 22.34 -19.22
CA TRP A 269 4.73 21.92 -19.42
C TRP A 269 4.89 20.59 -20.16
N GLY A 270 3.78 19.99 -20.63
CA GLY A 270 3.76 18.70 -21.31
C GLY A 270 2.53 17.86 -20.94
N GLU A 271 2.49 16.60 -21.36
CA GLU A 271 1.42 15.69 -20.97
C GLU A 271 1.72 15.03 -19.63
N LYS A 272 0.82 15.20 -18.67
CA LYS A 272 0.80 14.43 -17.44
C LYS A 272 0.32 13.02 -17.75
N VAL A 273 0.99 12.01 -17.21
CA VAL A 273 0.55 10.61 -17.31
C VAL A 273 0.24 10.10 -15.90
N VAL A 274 -0.90 9.44 -15.76
CA VAL A 274 -1.28 8.73 -14.54
C VAL A 274 -1.56 7.28 -14.89
N MET A 275 -0.94 6.36 -14.17
CA MET A 275 -1.16 4.92 -14.34
C MET A 275 -1.73 4.35 -13.06
N ARG A 276 -2.94 3.80 -13.11
CA ARG A 276 -3.54 3.07 -11.99
C ARG A 276 -3.18 1.60 -12.09
N ILE A 277 -2.55 1.07 -11.05
CA ILE A 277 -2.17 -0.33 -10.95
C ILE A 277 -3.40 -1.13 -10.51
N LEU A 278 -3.80 -2.10 -11.33
CA LEU A 278 -4.88 -3.04 -11.05
C LEU A 278 -4.27 -4.41 -10.77
N ASP A 279 -3.94 -4.65 -9.50
CA ASP A 279 -3.53 -5.97 -9.06
C ASP A 279 -4.76 -6.86 -8.82
N ASN A 280 -5.07 -7.71 -9.79
CA ASN A 280 -6.22 -8.61 -9.79
C ASN A 280 -6.00 -9.89 -8.96
N SER A 281 -4.89 -10.01 -8.23
CA SER A 281 -4.52 -11.26 -7.54
C SER A 281 -5.27 -11.55 -6.22
N ASN A 282 -5.98 -10.57 -5.65
CA ASN A 282 -6.75 -10.72 -4.40
C ASN A 282 -8.26 -10.88 -4.62
N THR A 283 -8.65 -11.89 -5.41
CA THR A 283 -10.06 -12.10 -5.85
C THR A 283 -10.98 -12.75 -4.80
N THR A 284 -10.48 -13.12 -3.62
CA THR A 284 -11.30 -13.71 -2.55
C THR A 284 -10.89 -13.14 -1.19
N LEU A 285 -11.41 -11.95 -0.89
CA LEU A 285 -11.38 -11.42 0.47
C LEU A 285 -12.55 -12.01 1.25
N ASP A 286 -12.27 -12.57 2.42
CA ASP A 286 -13.29 -12.88 3.42
C ASP A 286 -13.86 -11.55 3.98
N VAL A 287 -15.15 -11.47 4.27
CA VAL A 287 -15.78 -10.31 4.94
C VAL A 287 -15.07 -9.96 6.25
N ARG A 288 -14.52 -10.96 6.97
CA ARG A 288 -13.71 -10.73 8.17
C ARG A 288 -12.42 -9.95 7.88
N ALA A 289 -11.87 -10.02 6.66
CA ALA A 289 -10.69 -9.27 6.25
C ALA A 289 -10.95 -7.75 6.12
N LEU A 290 -12.21 -7.32 6.09
CA LEU A 290 -12.58 -5.89 6.09
C LEU A 290 -12.26 -5.20 7.43
N ALA A 291 -11.95 -5.95 8.49
CA ALA A 291 -11.68 -5.42 9.82
C ALA A 291 -12.85 -4.58 10.39
N LEU A 292 -14.08 -5.05 10.16
CA LEU A 292 -15.26 -4.60 10.91
C LEU A 292 -15.08 -5.00 12.39
N LEU A 293 -15.36 -4.07 13.31
CA LEU A 293 -15.47 -4.42 14.73
C LEU A 293 -16.66 -5.38 14.92
N GLU A 294 -16.64 -6.22 15.95
CA GLU A 294 -17.60 -7.33 16.06
C GLU A 294 -19.07 -6.88 16.00
N HIS A 295 -19.42 -5.80 16.69
CA HIS A 295 -20.79 -5.26 16.64
C HIS A 295 -21.18 -4.76 15.24
N ASN A 296 -20.27 -4.07 14.53
CA ASN A 296 -20.45 -3.61 13.16
C ASN A 296 -20.55 -4.80 12.19
N PHE A 297 -19.76 -5.84 12.42
CA PHE A 297 -19.80 -7.07 11.63
C PHE A 297 -21.14 -7.80 11.79
N GLU A 298 -21.63 -7.98 13.01
CA GLU A 298 -22.90 -8.67 13.25
C GLU A 298 -24.10 -7.88 12.71
N ALA A 299 -24.10 -6.55 12.84
CA ALA A 299 -25.09 -5.68 12.21
C ALA A 299 -25.07 -5.84 10.68
N TYR A 300 -23.89 -5.75 10.06
CA TYR A 300 -23.74 -5.86 8.61
C TYR A 300 -24.12 -7.26 8.09
N LYS A 301 -23.70 -8.32 8.80
CA LYS A 301 -24.01 -9.72 8.50
C LYS A 301 -25.49 -10.02 8.56
N THR A 302 -26.18 -9.48 9.54
CA THR A 302 -27.63 -9.60 9.64
C THR A 302 -28.31 -9.04 8.40
N SER A 303 -27.80 -7.93 7.85
CA SER A 303 -28.34 -7.29 6.66
C SER A 303 -28.05 -8.05 5.36
N TYR A 304 -26.78 -8.37 5.06
CA TYR A 304 -26.46 -9.03 3.78
C TYR A 304 -26.91 -10.50 3.72
N SER A 305 -27.34 -11.08 4.84
CA SER A 305 -27.91 -12.44 4.87
C SER A 305 -29.43 -12.47 4.62
N LYS A 306 -30.09 -11.31 4.49
CA LYS A 306 -31.52 -11.23 4.17
C LYS A 306 -31.77 -11.57 2.69
N PRO A 307 -32.95 -12.14 2.37
CA PRO A 307 -33.30 -12.44 0.98
C PRO A 307 -33.51 -11.18 0.13
N TYR A 308 -33.92 -10.06 0.76
CA TYR A 308 -34.15 -8.80 0.08
C TYR A 308 -33.83 -7.62 1.01
N GLY A 309 -33.77 -6.43 0.42
CA GLY A 309 -33.43 -5.19 1.12
C GLY A 309 -32.32 -4.44 0.39
N MET A 310 -32.16 -3.16 0.69
CA MET A 310 -31.10 -2.34 0.11
C MET A 310 -29.99 -2.07 1.12
N ILE A 311 -28.76 -2.37 0.72
CA ILE A 311 -27.55 -2.04 1.47
C ILE A 311 -26.76 -1.00 0.70
N LEU A 312 -26.48 0.12 1.37
CA LEU A 312 -25.70 1.21 0.78
C LEU A 312 -24.34 1.33 1.45
N ILE A 313 -23.29 1.36 0.65
CA ILE A 313 -21.95 1.70 1.13
C ILE A 313 -21.64 3.14 0.72
N THR A 314 -21.31 3.98 1.70
CA THR A 314 -21.09 5.41 1.47
C THR A 314 -19.68 5.84 1.83
N GLY A 315 -19.24 6.91 1.17
CA GLY A 315 -17.95 7.53 1.41
C GLY A 315 -17.35 8.16 0.16
N PRO A 316 -16.27 8.94 0.32
CA PRO A 316 -15.60 9.61 -0.79
C PRO A 316 -14.93 8.60 -1.73
N THR A 317 -14.40 9.11 -2.84
CA THR A 317 -13.57 8.30 -3.75
C THR A 317 -12.36 7.72 -3.01
N GLY A 318 -12.03 6.45 -3.28
CA GLY A 318 -10.89 5.77 -2.66
C GLY A 318 -11.11 5.34 -1.20
N SER A 319 -12.35 5.37 -0.69
CA SER A 319 -12.70 4.86 0.65
C SER A 319 -12.87 3.34 0.73
N GLY A 320 -12.69 2.60 -0.39
CA GLY A 320 -12.78 1.14 -0.41
C GLY A 320 -14.19 0.57 -0.61
N LYS A 321 -15.16 1.38 -1.05
CA LYS A 321 -16.56 0.94 -1.26
C LYS A 321 -16.69 -0.30 -2.15
N SER A 322 -16.04 -0.28 -3.32
CA SER A 322 -16.08 -1.41 -4.27
C SER A 322 -15.45 -2.67 -3.67
N THR A 323 -14.37 -2.53 -2.87
CA THR A 323 -13.77 -3.65 -2.15
C THR A 323 -14.75 -4.28 -1.17
N THR A 324 -15.45 -3.47 -0.38
CA THR A 324 -16.46 -3.96 0.56
C THR A 324 -17.63 -4.62 -0.18
N LEU A 325 -18.14 -4.00 -1.25
CA LEU A 325 -19.22 -4.56 -2.06
C LEU A 325 -18.85 -5.91 -2.69
N TYR A 326 -17.67 -6.02 -3.29
CA TYR A 326 -17.22 -7.26 -3.93
C TYR A 326 -16.94 -8.35 -2.89
N THR A 327 -16.42 -7.98 -1.72
CA THR A 327 -16.25 -8.90 -0.59
C THR A 327 -17.60 -9.45 -0.12
N THR A 328 -18.62 -8.59 -0.04
CA THR A 328 -19.99 -8.99 0.28
C THR A 328 -20.61 -9.86 -0.80
N LEU A 329 -20.40 -9.53 -2.08
CA LEU A 329 -20.80 -10.37 -3.21
C LEU A 329 -20.19 -11.78 -3.10
N GLY A 330 -18.91 -11.89 -2.76
CA GLY A 330 -18.26 -13.18 -2.55
C GLY A 330 -18.87 -13.99 -1.40
N ALA A 331 -19.42 -13.35 -0.37
CA ALA A 331 -20.07 -14.01 0.75
C ALA A 331 -21.52 -14.46 0.46
N VAL A 332 -22.23 -13.73 -0.42
CA VAL A 332 -23.62 -14.07 -0.80
C VAL A 332 -23.69 -14.99 -2.01
N ALA A 333 -22.73 -14.91 -2.94
CA ALA A 333 -22.75 -15.66 -4.18
C ALA A 333 -22.65 -17.18 -3.94
N ARG A 334 -23.64 -17.90 -4.46
CA ARG A 334 -23.73 -19.36 -4.44
C ARG A 334 -24.30 -19.82 -5.78
N PRO A 335 -24.05 -21.07 -6.23
CA PRO A 335 -24.60 -21.57 -7.50
C PRO A 335 -26.12 -21.45 -7.62
N GLU A 336 -26.85 -21.43 -6.50
CA GLU A 336 -28.30 -21.31 -6.44
C GLU A 336 -28.81 -19.86 -6.42
N ILE A 337 -27.93 -18.86 -6.37
CA ILE A 337 -28.26 -17.44 -6.25
C ILE A 337 -27.78 -16.72 -7.51
N ASN A 338 -28.71 -16.17 -8.29
CA ASN A 338 -28.40 -15.41 -9.48
C ASN A 338 -27.97 -13.99 -9.13
N VAL A 339 -26.66 -13.72 -9.24
CA VAL A 339 -26.05 -12.42 -8.97
C VAL A 339 -25.76 -11.70 -10.27
N ILE A 340 -26.32 -10.49 -10.43
CA ILE A 340 -26.09 -9.64 -11.60
C ILE A 340 -25.63 -8.24 -11.16
N THR A 341 -24.55 -7.72 -11.76
CA THR A 341 -24.00 -6.40 -11.45
C THR A 341 -24.08 -5.45 -12.65
N VAL A 342 -24.16 -4.15 -12.38
CA VAL A 342 -23.93 -3.08 -13.37
C VAL A 342 -22.91 -2.08 -12.84
N GLU A 343 -21.84 -1.84 -13.60
CA GLU A 343 -20.64 -1.14 -13.12
C GLU A 343 -20.03 -0.22 -14.19
N ASP A 344 -19.32 0.83 -13.77
CA ASP A 344 -18.67 1.79 -14.67
C ASP A 344 -17.25 2.16 -14.19
N PRO A 345 -16.20 1.43 -14.60
CA PRO A 345 -16.22 0.12 -15.28
C PRO A 345 -16.18 -1.05 -14.28
N VAL A 346 -16.27 -2.28 -14.80
CA VAL A 346 -15.97 -3.50 -14.01
C VAL A 346 -14.48 -3.49 -13.64
N GLU A 347 -14.18 -3.55 -12.34
CA GLU A 347 -12.80 -3.42 -11.85
C GLU A 347 -12.01 -4.72 -12.03
N TYR A 348 -12.62 -5.86 -11.67
CA TYR A 348 -12.09 -7.19 -11.94
C TYR A 348 -13.22 -8.20 -12.07
N ARG A 349 -12.91 -9.34 -12.70
CA ARG A 349 -13.91 -10.37 -13.00
C ARG A 349 -14.09 -11.32 -11.81
N MET A 350 -15.32 -11.48 -11.36
CA MET A 350 -15.70 -12.44 -10.32
C MET A 350 -16.29 -13.70 -10.96
N ALA A 351 -15.72 -14.85 -10.63
CA ALA A 351 -16.24 -16.12 -11.12
C ALA A 351 -17.64 -16.38 -10.57
N GLY A 352 -18.56 -16.82 -11.43
CA GLY A 352 -19.95 -17.13 -11.05
C GLY A 352 -20.87 -15.92 -10.92
N ILE A 353 -20.41 -14.70 -11.25
CA ILE A 353 -21.22 -13.48 -11.19
C ILE A 353 -21.35 -12.87 -12.59
N ASN A 354 -22.56 -12.47 -12.96
CA ASN A 354 -22.83 -11.82 -14.25
C ASN A 354 -22.57 -10.31 -14.13
N GLN A 355 -21.42 -9.84 -14.63
CA GLN A 355 -21.04 -8.42 -14.52
C GLN A 355 -21.29 -7.66 -15.82
N VAL A 356 -22.14 -6.63 -15.77
CA VAL A 356 -22.46 -5.75 -16.89
C VAL A 356 -21.67 -4.45 -16.77
N GLN A 357 -20.91 -4.10 -17.81
CA GLN A 357 -20.26 -2.78 -17.87
C GLN A 357 -21.16 -1.77 -18.57
N VAL A 358 -21.31 -0.59 -17.98
CA VAL A 358 -22.00 0.55 -18.60
C VAL A 358 -21.37 0.89 -19.96
N ASN A 359 -22.22 1.12 -20.96
CA ASN A 359 -21.82 1.51 -22.31
C ASN A 359 -22.73 2.62 -22.83
N PRO A 360 -22.40 3.90 -22.55
CA PRO A 360 -23.23 5.03 -22.95
C PRO A 360 -23.38 5.16 -24.47
N LYS A 361 -22.36 4.75 -25.25
CA LYS A 361 -22.41 4.78 -26.72
C LYS A 361 -23.48 3.83 -27.29
N ALA A 362 -23.76 2.74 -26.59
CA ALA A 362 -24.80 1.78 -26.96
C ALA A 362 -26.15 2.06 -26.24
N GLY A 363 -26.25 3.11 -25.43
CA GLY A 363 -27.45 3.40 -24.61
C GLY A 363 -27.61 2.51 -23.37
N LEU A 364 -26.59 1.73 -23.00
CA LEU A 364 -26.58 0.89 -21.80
C LEU A 364 -26.10 1.71 -20.60
N THR A 365 -27.01 2.41 -19.93
CA THR A 365 -26.77 3.21 -18.72
C THR A 365 -27.10 2.40 -17.47
N PHE A 366 -26.81 2.93 -16.26
CA PHE A 366 -27.20 2.29 -15.01
C PHE A 366 -28.72 1.99 -14.96
N ALA A 367 -29.56 2.98 -15.24
CA ALA A 367 -31.01 2.81 -15.24
C ALA A 367 -31.51 1.83 -16.31
N SER A 368 -31.01 1.89 -17.55
CA SER A 368 -31.47 0.99 -18.63
C SER A 368 -30.99 -0.46 -18.44
N ALA A 369 -29.77 -0.64 -17.93
CA ALA A 369 -29.24 -1.93 -17.53
C ALA A 369 -30.07 -2.52 -16.38
N LEU A 370 -30.31 -1.75 -15.30
CA LEU A 370 -31.08 -2.22 -14.15
C LEU A 370 -32.48 -2.71 -14.52
N ARG A 371 -33.22 -1.97 -15.38
CA ARG A 371 -34.53 -2.44 -15.88
C ARG A 371 -34.46 -3.77 -16.62
N SER A 372 -33.36 -4.03 -17.30
CA SER A 372 -33.14 -5.29 -18.04
C SER A 372 -32.73 -6.42 -17.10
N ILE A 373 -31.91 -6.10 -16.09
CA ILE A 373 -31.50 -7.02 -15.03
C ILE A 373 -32.74 -7.55 -14.28
N LEU A 374 -33.70 -6.70 -13.92
CA LEU A 374 -34.93 -7.13 -13.24
C LEU A 374 -35.83 -8.07 -14.06
N ARG A 375 -35.60 -8.20 -15.38
CA ARG A 375 -36.27 -9.21 -16.23
C ARG A 375 -35.42 -10.46 -16.46
N SER A 376 -34.25 -10.53 -15.84
CA SER A 376 -33.28 -11.61 -15.97
C SER A 376 -33.25 -12.51 -14.72
N ASP A 377 -34.34 -12.51 -13.94
CA ASP A 377 -34.54 -13.33 -12.74
C ASP A 377 -33.39 -13.24 -11.70
N PRO A 378 -32.97 -12.03 -11.28
CA PRO A 378 -31.88 -11.89 -10.31
C PRO A 378 -32.39 -12.13 -8.88
N ASP A 379 -31.54 -12.69 -8.02
CA ASP A 379 -31.76 -12.69 -6.57
C ASP A 379 -31.03 -11.50 -5.91
N VAL A 380 -29.81 -11.23 -6.39
CA VAL A 380 -28.94 -10.15 -5.88
C VAL A 380 -28.53 -9.24 -7.02
N VAL A 381 -28.71 -7.93 -6.82
CA VAL A 381 -28.32 -6.90 -7.79
C VAL A 381 -27.29 -5.97 -7.19
N LEU A 382 -26.13 -5.83 -7.84
CA LEU A 382 -25.17 -4.78 -7.50
C LEU A 382 -25.26 -3.64 -8.52
N LEU A 383 -25.45 -2.43 -8.01
CA LEU A 383 -25.36 -1.19 -8.76
C LEU A 383 -24.09 -0.47 -8.33
N GLY A 384 -23.14 -0.25 -9.24
CA GLY A 384 -21.85 0.37 -8.92
C GLY A 384 -21.99 1.67 -8.12
N GLU A 385 -22.97 2.49 -8.47
CA GLU A 385 -23.34 3.71 -7.74
C GLU A 385 -24.74 4.20 -8.11
N ILE A 386 -25.34 4.98 -7.21
CA ILE A 386 -26.57 5.73 -7.45
C ILE A 386 -26.20 7.21 -7.63
N ARG A 387 -26.40 7.76 -8.82
CA ARG A 387 -26.09 9.16 -9.16
C ARG A 387 -27.32 10.04 -9.38
N ASP A 388 -28.41 9.46 -9.84
CA ASP A 388 -29.61 10.17 -10.29
C ASP A 388 -30.89 9.54 -9.73
N HIS A 389 -31.98 10.33 -9.83
CA HIS A 389 -33.31 9.96 -9.36
C HIS A 389 -33.80 8.65 -9.99
N GLU A 390 -33.62 8.49 -11.30
CA GLU A 390 -34.14 7.34 -12.05
C GLU A 390 -33.50 6.03 -11.56
N THR A 391 -32.18 6.01 -11.43
CA THR A 391 -31.44 4.86 -10.91
C THR A 391 -31.83 4.55 -9.46
N ALA A 392 -31.95 5.59 -8.62
CA ALA A 392 -32.35 5.45 -7.22
C ALA A 392 -33.77 4.85 -7.09
N GLN A 393 -34.72 5.34 -7.89
CA GLN A 393 -36.12 4.89 -7.88
C GLN A 393 -36.22 3.40 -8.22
N ILE A 394 -35.57 2.97 -9.32
CA ILE A 394 -35.63 1.58 -9.75
C ILE A 394 -34.92 0.66 -8.75
N ALA A 395 -33.81 1.11 -8.14
CA ALA A 395 -33.09 0.34 -7.13
C ALA A 395 -33.96 0.09 -5.87
N ILE A 396 -34.72 1.10 -5.46
CA ILE A 396 -35.63 1.04 -4.32
C ILE A 396 -36.82 0.12 -4.63
N GLU A 397 -37.40 0.24 -5.82
CA GLU A 397 -38.45 -0.67 -6.28
C GLU A 397 -37.97 -2.12 -6.36
N ALA A 398 -36.74 -2.36 -6.82
CA ALA A 398 -36.13 -3.69 -6.84
C ALA A 398 -36.02 -4.28 -5.42
N SER A 399 -35.54 -3.49 -4.45
CA SER A 399 -35.46 -3.90 -3.05
C SER A 399 -36.83 -4.31 -2.48
N LEU A 400 -37.85 -3.47 -2.71
CA LEU A 400 -39.22 -3.71 -2.23
C LEU A 400 -39.92 -4.88 -2.93
N THR A 401 -39.44 -5.27 -4.11
CA THR A 401 -40.00 -6.40 -4.89
C THR A 401 -39.27 -7.72 -4.63
N GLY A 402 -38.44 -7.79 -3.59
CA GLY A 402 -37.86 -9.05 -3.12
C GLY A 402 -36.42 -9.31 -3.57
N HIS A 403 -35.68 -8.28 -4.00
CA HIS A 403 -34.27 -8.41 -4.38
C HIS A 403 -33.34 -7.86 -3.30
N LEU A 404 -32.17 -8.49 -3.12
CA LEU A 404 -31.09 -7.89 -2.34
C LEU A 404 -30.33 -6.92 -3.23
N VAL A 405 -30.40 -5.63 -2.92
CA VAL A 405 -29.77 -4.57 -3.72
C VAL A 405 -28.57 -4.01 -2.99
N LEU A 406 -27.39 -4.09 -3.61
CA LEU A 406 -26.16 -3.52 -3.11
C LEU A 406 -25.76 -2.31 -3.95
N SER A 407 -25.50 -1.17 -3.33
CA SER A 407 -25.02 -0.01 -4.09
C SER A 407 -24.13 0.95 -3.29
N THR A 408 -23.66 2.00 -3.96
CA THR A 408 -22.89 3.07 -3.34
C THR A 408 -23.54 4.44 -3.48
N LEU A 409 -23.29 5.29 -2.47
CA LEU A 409 -23.59 6.72 -2.49
C LEU A 409 -22.36 7.52 -2.03
N HIS A 410 -22.36 8.81 -2.39
CA HIS A 410 -21.35 9.75 -1.93
C HIS A 410 -21.92 10.63 -0.81
N THR A 411 -21.90 10.09 0.41
CA THR A 411 -22.19 10.85 1.65
C THR A 411 -21.03 10.73 2.64
N ASN A 412 -20.99 11.65 3.60
CA ASN A 412 -19.91 11.69 4.57
C ASN A 412 -20.10 10.71 5.73
N ASP A 413 -21.35 10.44 6.08
CA ASP A 413 -21.80 9.56 7.15
C ASP A 413 -23.01 8.72 6.68
N ALA A 414 -23.40 7.74 7.49
CA ALA A 414 -24.49 6.82 7.20
C ALA A 414 -25.87 7.48 7.27
N PRO A 415 -26.22 8.29 8.31
CA PRO A 415 -27.52 8.99 8.36
C PRO A 415 -27.80 9.87 7.15
N SER A 416 -26.79 10.57 6.62
CA SER A 416 -26.92 11.44 5.46
C SER A 416 -27.33 10.71 4.18
N ALA A 417 -27.17 9.39 4.10
CA ALA A 417 -27.63 8.61 2.94
C ALA A 417 -29.15 8.68 2.77
N ILE A 418 -29.90 8.65 3.87
CA ILE A 418 -31.37 8.77 3.86
C ILE A 418 -31.77 10.14 3.31
N THR A 419 -31.20 11.21 3.89
CA THR A 419 -31.46 12.58 3.44
C THR A 419 -31.09 12.76 1.97
N ARG A 420 -29.96 12.18 1.53
CA ARG A 420 -29.50 12.26 0.15
C ARG A 420 -30.49 11.64 -0.84
N LEU A 421 -31.06 10.47 -0.52
CA LEU A 421 -32.08 9.85 -1.39
C LEU A 421 -33.35 10.69 -1.45
N THR A 422 -33.78 11.29 -0.35
CA THR A 422 -34.91 12.22 -0.33
C THR A 422 -34.63 13.48 -1.15
N GLU A 423 -33.43 14.05 -1.08
CA GLU A 423 -33.00 15.18 -1.91
C GLU A 423 -32.96 14.84 -3.41
N MET A 424 -32.67 13.58 -3.75
CA MET A 424 -32.76 13.07 -5.12
C MET A 424 -34.20 12.87 -5.59
N GLY A 425 -35.19 13.21 -4.76
CA GLY A 425 -36.61 13.16 -5.12
C GLY A 425 -37.29 11.81 -4.87
N ILE A 426 -36.65 10.90 -4.12
CA ILE A 426 -37.30 9.67 -3.70
C ILE A 426 -38.25 9.97 -2.54
N GLU A 427 -39.47 9.42 -2.61
CA GLU A 427 -40.45 9.56 -1.53
C GLU A 427 -39.91 8.98 -0.22
N PRO A 428 -39.95 9.73 0.90
CA PRO A 428 -39.29 9.32 2.14
C PRO A 428 -39.76 7.97 2.71
N PHE A 429 -41.04 7.62 2.51
CA PHE A 429 -41.55 6.32 2.95
C PHE A 429 -40.89 5.17 2.17
N LEU A 430 -40.62 5.33 0.87
CA LEU A 430 -39.93 4.31 0.08
C LEU A 430 -38.49 4.15 0.56
N VAL A 431 -37.81 5.25 0.90
CA VAL A 431 -36.44 5.21 1.45
C VAL A 431 -36.41 4.42 2.75
N GLY A 432 -37.31 4.75 3.69
CA GLY A 432 -37.38 4.10 4.99
C GLY A 432 -37.73 2.61 4.92
N SER A 433 -38.65 2.21 4.04
CA SER A 433 -39.05 0.80 3.90
C SER A 433 -38.07 -0.05 3.07
N ALA A 434 -37.31 0.56 2.13
CA ALA A 434 -36.45 -0.18 1.22
C ALA A 434 -35.01 -0.36 1.72
N LEU A 435 -34.50 0.57 2.52
CA LEU A 435 -33.17 0.50 3.09
C LEU A 435 -33.14 -0.46 4.28
N ASP A 436 -32.15 -1.34 4.31
CA ASP A 436 -31.90 -2.25 5.43
C ASP A 436 -30.71 -1.78 6.27
N CYS A 437 -29.63 -1.37 5.59
CA CYS A 437 -28.38 -0.97 6.22
C CYS A 437 -27.63 0.05 5.38
N VAL A 438 -27.01 1.02 6.06
CA VAL A 438 -26.08 1.97 5.46
C VAL A 438 -24.73 1.85 6.16
N VAL A 439 -23.67 1.66 5.38
CA VAL A 439 -22.29 1.56 5.86
C VAL A 439 -21.51 2.77 5.36
N ALA A 440 -21.23 3.73 6.22
CA ALA A 440 -20.25 4.77 5.92
C ALA A 440 -18.83 4.25 6.14
N GLN A 441 -17.93 4.54 5.20
CA GLN A 441 -16.58 4.00 5.21
C GLN A 441 -15.51 5.06 4.91
N ARG A 442 -14.37 4.93 5.57
CA ARG A 442 -13.11 5.65 5.28
C ARG A 442 -11.93 4.67 5.34
N LEU A 443 -10.83 4.96 4.65
CA LEU A 443 -9.59 4.20 4.76
C LEU A 443 -8.55 5.03 5.50
N ALA A 444 -8.18 4.55 6.68
CA ALA A 444 -7.00 4.97 7.43
C ALA A 444 -5.79 4.13 7.01
N ARG A 445 -4.59 4.69 7.11
CA ARG A 445 -3.35 3.93 6.99
C ARG A 445 -3.12 3.06 8.22
N ARG A 446 -2.68 1.82 8.03
CA ARG A 446 -2.36 0.90 9.13
C ARG A 446 -0.95 1.19 9.66
N LEU A 447 -0.77 1.24 10.97
CA LEU A 447 0.54 1.39 11.58
C LEU A 447 1.46 0.23 11.19
N CYS A 448 2.73 0.54 10.93
CA CYS A 448 3.71 -0.48 10.61
C CYS A 448 4.03 -1.34 11.85
N ASP A 449 3.71 -2.63 11.79
CA ASP A 449 3.90 -3.57 12.90
C ASP A 449 5.37 -3.76 13.33
N LYS A 450 6.34 -3.35 12.51
CA LYS A 450 7.78 -3.42 12.83
C LYS A 450 8.33 -2.20 13.56
N CYS A 451 7.73 -1.01 13.39
CA CYS A 451 8.33 0.24 13.90
C CYS A 451 7.39 1.12 14.72
N LYS A 452 6.11 0.73 14.87
CA LYS A 452 5.21 1.46 15.76
C LYS A 452 5.72 1.43 17.20
N THR A 453 5.67 2.57 17.88
CA THR A 453 6.10 2.71 19.27
C THR A 453 4.95 3.16 20.16
N PRO A 454 4.92 2.76 21.43
CA PRO A 454 3.95 3.29 22.38
C PRO A 454 4.08 4.82 22.49
N SER A 455 2.97 5.54 22.38
CA SER A 455 2.93 6.99 22.55
C SER A 455 2.49 7.35 23.97
N VAL A 456 3.05 8.44 24.52
CA VAL A 456 2.70 8.93 25.86
C VAL A 456 1.45 9.79 25.77
N LEU A 457 0.33 9.23 26.19
CA LEU A 457 -0.94 9.95 26.26
C LEU A 457 -1.06 10.77 27.55
N THR A 458 -1.65 11.96 27.40
CA THR A 458 -2.11 12.78 28.52
C THR A 458 -3.63 12.96 28.44
N VAL A 459 -4.27 13.07 29.60
CA VAL A 459 -5.71 13.34 29.73
C VAL A 459 -6.10 14.63 29.01
N ASP A 460 -5.28 15.67 29.15
CA ASP A 460 -5.49 16.97 28.48
C ASP A 460 -5.49 16.83 26.96
N TYR A 461 -4.56 16.04 26.40
CA TYR A 461 -4.48 15.80 24.96
C TYR A 461 -5.74 15.11 24.41
N LEU A 462 -6.21 14.03 25.05
CA LEU A 462 -7.43 13.34 24.63
C LEU A 462 -8.67 14.21 24.77
N THR A 463 -8.75 15.00 25.85
CA THR A 463 -9.86 15.92 26.09
C THR A 463 -9.94 17.00 25.00
N ARG A 464 -8.79 17.59 24.63
CA ARG A 464 -8.72 18.56 23.53
C ARG A 464 -9.16 17.98 22.19
N LEU A 465 -8.80 16.73 21.93
CA LEU A 465 -9.15 16.02 20.69
C LEU A 465 -10.57 15.43 20.69
N ARG A 466 -11.28 15.51 21.82
CA ARG A 466 -12.65 14.98 22.02
C ARG A 466 -12.76 13.47 21.75
N PHE A 467 -11.76 12.71 22.17
CA PHE A 467 -11.88 11.24 22.22
C PHE A 467 -12.44 10.81 23.56
N ALA A 468 -13.37 9.86 23.54
CA ALA A 468 -13.93 9.30 24.77
C ALA A 468 -12.88 8.47 25.51
N PHE A 469 -12.70 8.74 26.79
CA PHE A 469 -11.90 7.93 27.70
C PHE A 469 -12.57 7.88 29.07
N ASP A 470 -12.35 6.80 29.80
CA ASP A 470 -12.82 6.64 31.17
C ASP A 470 -11.73 7.21 32.11
N PRO A 471 -11.98 8.32 32.84
CA PRO A 471 -10.99 8.91 33.73
C PRO A 471 -10.66 8.02 34.94
N GLU A 472 -11.52 7.04 35.26
CA GLU A 472 -11.28 6.09 36.36
C GLU A 472 -10.41 4.89 35.93
N ARG A 473 -10.14 4.74 34.63
CA ARG A 473 -9.30 3.67 34.09
C ARG A 473 -7.93 4.20 33.65
N PRO A 474 -6.89 3.34 33.66
CA PRO A 474 -5.63 3.67 33.02
C PRO A 474 -5.86 4.04 31.55
N LEU A 475 -5.19 5.08 31.09
CA LEU A 475 -5.24 5.46 29.69
C LEU A 475 -4.79 4.28 28.81
N PRO A 476 -5.47 4.03 27.68
CA PRO A 476 -5.08 2.95 26.78
C PRO A 476 -3.68 3.23 26.22
N THR A 477 -2.86 2.18 26.08
CA THR A 477 -1.63 2.30 25.31
C THR A 477 -1.98 2.46 23.83
N ILE A 478 -1.66 3.61 23.26
CA ILE A 478 -1.76 3.83 21.82
C ILE A 478 -0.37 3.83 21.21
N PHE A 479 -0.33 3.74 19.89
CA PHE A 479 0.91 3.69 19.13
C PHE A 479 0.99 4.86 18.15
N GLU A 480 2.20 5.33 17.93
CA GLU A 480 2.53 6.37 16.95
C GLU A 480 3.39 5.81 15.82
N ALA A 481 3.41 6.55 14.71
CA ALA A 481 4.15 6.20 13.51
C ALA A 481 5.58 6.76 13.60
N VAL A 482 6.59 5.90 13.63
CA VAL A 482 8.01 6.28 13.65
C VAL A 482 8.63 6.26 12.25
N GLY A 483 8.44 5.15 11.54
CA GLY A 483 9.05 4.92 10.23
C GLY A 483 10.26 4.00 10.30
N CYS A 484 10.30 3.02 9.40
CA CYS A 484 11.44 2.14 9.15
C CYS A 484 11.52 1.82 7.66
N THR A 485 12.53 1.07 7.24
CA THR A 485 12.69 0.72 5.83
C THR A 485 11.62 -0.22 5.29
N GLN A 486 10.96 -1.01 6.14
CA GLN A 486 9.86 -1.88 5.70
C GLN A 486 8.61 -1.10 5.28
N CYS A 487 8.41 0.11 5.83
CA CYS A 487 7.30 0.99 5.48
C CYS A 487 7.76 2.23 4.70
N SER A 488 8.94 2.18 4.09
CA SER A 488 9.53 3.29 3.33
C SER A 488 9.56 4.59 4.13
N LYS A 489 9.87 4.51 5.43
CA LYS A 489 9.94 5.61 6.40
C LYS A 489 8.65 6.38 6.63
N THR A 490 7.51 5.86 6.16
CA THR A 490 6.22 6.52 6.37
C THR A 490 5.65 6.28 7.76
N GLY A 491 6.05 5.19 8.42
CA GLY A 491 5.49 4.70 9.67
C GLY A 491 4.19 3.90 9.50
N TYR A 492 3.70 3.77 8.26
CA TYR A 492 2.46 3.06 7.93
C TYR A 492 2.70 2.04 6.82
N ARG A 493 1.96 0.92 6.85
CA ARG A 493 2.02 -0.07 5.78
C ARG A 493 0.67 -0.75 5.62
N GLY A 494 0.07 -0.54 4.45
CA GLY A 494 -1.29 -0.98 4.16
C GLY A 494 -2.34 -0.03 4.72
N ARG A 495 -3.60 -0.39 4.51
CA ARG A 495 -4.76 0.41 4.91
C ARG A 495 -5.71 -0.43 5.75
N ILE A 496 -6.46 0.24 6.61
CA ILE A 496 -7.55 -0.31 7.40
C ILE A 496 -8.79 0.55 7.20
N ALA A 497 -9.93 -0.10 7.04
CA ALA A 497 -11.20 0.60 6.93
C ALA A 497 -11.71 1.00 8.32
N VAL A 498 -12.35 2.16 8.38
CA VAL A 498 -13.10 2.67 9.54
C VAL A 498 -14.55 2.72 9.11
N HIS A 499 -15.44 2.17 9.93
CA HIS A 499 -16.84 1.94 9.55
C HIS A 499 -17.81 2.56 10.54
N GLU A 500 -18.90 3.05 10.00
CA GLU A 500 -20.11 3.44 10.73
C GLU A 500 -21.26 2.67 10.08
N VAL A 501 -21.80 1.71 10.82
CA VAL A 501 -22.84 0.79 10.32
C VAL A 501 -24.17 1.14 10.96
N MET A 502 -25.09 1.65 10.16
CA MET A 502 -26.43 2.05 10.57
C MET A 502 -27.46 1.06 10.01
N THR A 503 -28.07 0.25 10.88
CA THR A 503 -29.25 -0.54 10.52
C THR A 503 -30.49 0.36 10.50
N VAL A 504 -31.35 0.22 9.49
CA VAL A 504 -32.59 0.99 9.38
C VAL A 504 -33.69 0.27 10.15
N THR A 505 -34.04 0.81 11.32
CA THR A 505 -35.13 0.30 12.16
C THR A 505 -36.44 1.02 11.85
N GLU A 506 -37.56 0.48 12.34
CA GLU A 506 -38.89 1.12 12.19
C GLU A 506 -38.90 2.57 12.72
N GLU A 507 -38.13 2.86 13.77
CA GLU A 507 -38.01 4.24 14.28
C GLU A 507 -37.25 5.16 13.33
N ILE A 508 -36.16 4.67 12.72
CA ILE A 508 -35.42 5.40 11.70
C ILE A 508 -36.28 5.59 10.44
N GLU A 509 -37.07 4.60 10.05
CA GLU A 509 -38.06 4.71 8.97
C GLU A 509 -39.09 5.81 9.26
N ARG A 510 -39.65 5.87 10.48
CA ARG A 510 -40.55 6.97 10.88
C ARG A 510 -39.87 8.34 10.81
N LEU A 511 -38.60 8.43 11.19
CA LEU A 511 -37.82 9.67 11.06
C LEU A 511 -37.59 10.05 9.60
N ALA A 512 -37.32 9.08 8.72
CA ALA A 512 -37.23 9.30 7.28
C ALA A 512 -38.55 9.88 6.75
N VAL A 513 -39.69 9.25 7.08
CA VAL A 513 -41.04 9.73 6.70
C VAL A 513 -41.29 11.15 7.19
N ALA A 514 -40.89 11.46 8.42
CA ALA A 514 -41.01 12.79 9.02
C ALA A 514 -40.01 13.82 8.44
N ARG A 515 -39.13 13.41 7.53
CA ARG A 515 -38.03 14.23 6.96
C ARG A 515 -37.15 14.83 8.05
N ALA A 516 -36.87 14.06 9.09
CA ALA A 516 -35.97 14.45 10.16
C ALA A 516 -34.56 14.74 9.60
N SER A 517 -33.82 15.60 10.32
CA SER A 517 -32.45 15.92 9.96
C SER A 517 -31.52 14.71 10.12
N SER A 518 -30.41 14.68 9.37
CA SER A 518 -29.39 13.64 9.53
C SER A 518 -28.83 13.57 10.96
N ALA A 519 -28.79 14.69 11.68
CA ALA A 519 -28.40 14.77 13.08
C ALA A 519 -29.38 14.04 14.02
N GLU A 520 -30.69 14.18 13.80
CA GLU A 520 -31.72 13.50 14.59
C GLU A 520 -31.73 12.00 14.31
N ILE A 521 -31.62 11.60 13.03
CA ILE A 521 -31.46 10.20 12.63
C ILE A 521 -30.20 9.61 13.27
N GLY A 522 -29.07 10.32 13.19
CA GLY A 522 -27.80 9.91 13.78
C GLY A 522 -27.88 9.75 15.31
N ARG A 523 -28.62 10.61 16.01
CA ARG A 523 -28.85 10.47 17.46
C ARG A 523 -29.58 9.17 17.78
N VAL A 524 -30.69 8.87 17.11
CA VAL A 524 -31.46 7.64 17.33
C VAL A 524 -30.66 6.40 16.94
N ALA A 525 -29.95 6.44 15.81
CA ALA A 525 -29.07 5.36 15.40
C ALA A 525 -27.98 5.07 16.46
N ARG A 526 -27.39 6.11 17.06
CA ARG A 526 -26.42 5.96 18.16
C ARG A 526 -27.05 5.38 19.42
N GLU A 527 -28.26 5.79 19.78
CA GLU A 527 -29.03 5.20 20.89
C GLU A 527 -29.34 3.71 20.65
N GLN A 528 -29.50 3.32 19.38
CA GLN A 528 -29.72 1.94 18.95
C GLN A 528 -28.42 1.13 18.73
N GLY A 529 -27.26 1.71 19.09
CA GLY A 529 -25.97 1.00 19.09
C GLY A 529 -25.05 1.26 17.91
N MET A 530 -25.40 2.16 16.98
CA MET A 530 -24.46 2.63 15.96
C MET A 530 -23.31 3.40 16.62
N ILE A 531 -22.07 3.04 16.29
CA ILE A 531 -20.90 3.87 16.60
C ILE A 531 -20.51 4.68 15.37
N THR A 532 -20.02 5.89 15.60
CA THR A 532 -19.57 6.77 14.53
C THR A 532 -18.23 6.34 13.96
N LEU A 533 -17.90 6.85 12.77
CA LEU A 533 -16.56 6.69 12.16
C LEU A 533 -15.44 7.05 13.15
N ARG A 534 -15.62 8.10 13.96
CA ARG A 534 -14.61 8.55 14.92
C ARG A 534 -14.43 7.53 16.06
N GLU A 535 -15.52 6.95 16.54
CA GLU A 535 -15.51 5.96 17.62
C GLU A 535 -14.94 4.61 17.15
N ASP A 536 -15.31 4.15 15.95
CA ASP A 536 -14.72 2.94 15.33
C ASP A 536 -13.22 3.11 15.09
N GLY A 537 -12.82 4.29 14.58
CA GLY A 537 -11.42 4.65 14.41
C GLY A 537 -10.67 4.64 15.74
N TRP A 538 -11.24 5.24 16.79
CA TRP A 538 -10.65 5.27 18.12
C TRP A 538 -10.42 3.88 18.70
N ALA A 539 -11.42 3.00 18.62
CA ALA A 539 -11.29 1.61 19.05
C ALA A 539 -10.14 0.90 18.31
N LYS A 540 -9.97 1.15 17.00
CA LYS A 540 -8.87 0.59 16.20
C LYS A 540 -7.50 1.18 16.57
N ALA A 541 -7.42 2.44 16.99
CA ALA A 541 -6.18 3.00 17.54
C ALA A 541 -5.81 2.37 18.89
N GLN A 542 -6.78 2.11 19.75
CA GLN A 542 -6.56 1.39 21.02
C GLN A 542 -6.07 -0.05 20.78
N MET A 543 -6.46 -0.67 19.67
CA MET A 543 -5.92 -1.98 19.24
C MET A 543 -4.53 -1.88 18.59
N GLY A 544 -3.95 -0.68 18.46
CA GLY A 544 -2.65 -0.46 17.82
C GLY A 544 -2.63 -0.73 16.32
N LEU A 545 -3.78 -0.63 15.65
CA LEU A 545 -3.92 -0.85 14.21
C LEU A 545 -3.70 0.44 13.40
N THR A 546 -4.08 1.59 13.94
CA THR A 546 -3.91 2.92 13.34
C THR A 546 -3.51 3.94 14.40
N SER A 547 -3.19 5.17 13.99
CA SER A 547 -2.83 6.28 14.88
C SER A 547 -3.97 7.28 15.06
N ILE A 548 -3.85 8.15 16.07
CA ILE A 548 -4.80 9.26 16.29
C ILE A 548 -4.77 10.24 15.11
N GLU A 549 -3.57 10.57 14.62
CA GLU A 549 -3.35 11.50 13.50
C GLU A 549 -4.09 11.03 12.26
N GLU A 550 -4.06 9.73 12.01
CA GLU A 550 -4.67 9.14 10.85
C GLU A 550 -6.20 9.11 10.95
N ILE A 551 -6.76 8.88 12.14
CA ILE A 551 -8.21 9.00 12.37
C ILE A 551 -8.66 10.43 12.11
N LEU A 552 -7.96 11.43 12.67
CA LEU A 552 -8.28 12.83 12.46
C LEU A 552 -8.16 13.21 10.97
N ARG A 553 -7.19 12.67 10.23
CA ARG A 553 -7.05 12.93 8.78
C ARG A 553 -8.26 12.50 7.96
N VAL A 554 -8.92 11.40 8.33
CA VAL A 554 -9.97 10.78 7.49
C VAL A 554 -11.39 11.01 7.99
N VAL A 555 -11.55 11.43 9.24
CA VAL A 555 -12.85 11.65 9.91
C VAL A 555 -13.10 13.12 10.28
N ALA A 556 -12.11 14.03 10.17
CA ALA A 556 -12.30 15.45 10.51
C ALA A 556 -13.26 16.20 9.58
#